data_AF-A0A0Q9LC96-F1
#
_entry.id   AF-A0A0Q9LC96-F1
#
_cell.length_a   1.000
_cell.length_b   1.000
_cell.length_c   1.000
_cell.angle_alpha   90.00
_cell.angle_beta   90.00
_cell.angle_gamma   90.00
#
_symmetry.space_group_name_H-M   'P 1'
#
loop_
_entity.id
_entity.type
_entity.pdbx_description
1 polymer ?
#
loop_
_entity_poly.entity_id
_entity_poly.type
_entity_poly.pdbx_seq_one_letter_code
_entity_poly.pdbx_strand_id
1 'polypeptide(L)'
;MKRWLLAGLTFVLAALIILPSSALAYSYGDANTEAVAETFKLVQTSVGDGANNWGAAESAYKEIRAELVSHFGDGIAATLDANFQAKDSKEVIANFKAVLVMNLDRRFTYATKGLDDYAESKLLLAKAKATFDTLELYVGAGSSEINKAFEAALEALGNPGLFGVGKKDVQPDVFKEKVNFIYGKVKPLFPYKAYVKPAAPSESTPVPKPQATTAPVKNEAAVKPDQPAPTAKPTETKAPDAAAAVETKSPEPSATASASPTPTAEAAPTATVEAPAKASEAAGSDNKQAEPAKEASAHAPMERSDKTNPFISITVIGGVIVLLGGGVWFARKRKWI
;
A
#
# COMPACT_ATOMS: atom_id res chain seq x y z
N MET A 1 33.72 -34.47 30.78
CA MET A 1 32.99 -33.19 31.02
C MET A 1 32.98 -32.27 29.79
N LYS A 2 34.09 -32.13 29.04
CA LYS A 2 34.16 -31.37 27.77
C LYS A 2 33.11 -31.77 26.72
N ARG A 3 32.84 -33.08 26.54
CA ARG A 3 31.86 -33.60 25.57
C ARG A 3 30.39 -33.29 25.92
N TRP A 4 30.06 -33.17 27.21
CA TRP A 4 28.70 -32.89 27.67
C TRP A 4 28.39 -31.39 27.59
N LEU A 5 29.38 -30.53 27.82
CA LEU A 5 29.27 -29.09 27.57
C LEU A 5 29.17 -28.79 26.07
N LEU A 6 29.95 -29.49 25.24
CA LEU A 6 29.85 -29.36 23.78
C LEU A 6 28.46 -29.78 23.27
N ALA A 7 27.92 -30.88 23.80
CA ALA A 7 26.59 -31.37 23.45
C ALA A 7 25.46 -30.42 23.93
N GLY A 8 25.56 -29.86 25.13
CA GLY A 8 24.63 -28.85 25.61
C GLY A 8 24.67 -27.57 24.79
N LEU A 9 25.86 -27.10 24.42
CA LEU A 9 26.04 -25.90 23.61
C LEU A 9 25.54 -26.10 22.17
N THR A 10 25.78 -27.27 21.57
CA THR A 10 25.24 -27.60 20.23
C THR A 10 23.72 -27.75 20.25
N PHE A 11 23.14 -28.28 21.32
CA PHE A 11 21.68 -28.36 21.46
C PHE A 11 21.03 -26.98 21.58
N VAL A 12 21.63 -26.08 22.38
CA VAL A 12 21.16 -24.68 22.50
C VAL A 12 21.31 -23.93 21.16
N LEU A 13 22.43 -24.14 20.45
CA LEU A 13 22.66 -23.52 19.15
C LEU A 13 21.69 -24.05 18.08
N ALA A 14 21.41 -25.36 18.08
CA ALA A 14 20.41 -25.96 17.18
C ALA A 14 18.98 -25.46 17.50
N ALA A 15 18.63 -25.31 18.77
CA ALA A 15 17.34 -24.75 19.17
C ALA A 15 17.16 -23.28 18.74
N LEU A 16 18.24 -22.49 18.75
CA LEU A 16 18.24 -21.10 18.26
C LEU A 16 18.08 -20.98 16.73
N ILE A 17 18.47 -22.00 15.96
CA ILE A 17 18.32 -22.04 14.49
C ILE A 17 16.90 -22.46 14.07
N ILE A 18 16.15 -23.16 14.94
CA ILE A 18 14.79 -23.65 14.65
C ILE A 18 13.72 -22.61 15.03
N LEU A 19 14.09 -21.54 15.73
CA LEU A 19 13.18 -20.40 15.95
C LEU A 19 12.87 -19.75 14.59
N PRO A 20 11.60 -19.58 14.21
CA PRO A 20 11.27 -18.93 12.96
C PRO A 20 11.83 -17.51 12.99
N SER A 21 12.83 -17.26 12.15
CA SER A 21 13.34 -15.92 11.88
C SER A 21 12.34 -15.17 10.99
N SER A 22 11.15 -14.91 11.52
CA SER A 22 10.18 -13.95 10.96
C SER A 22 10.47 -12.53 11.43
N ALA A 23 11.75 -12.22 11.66
CA ALA A 23 12.25 -10.87 11.51
C ALA A 23 12.45 -10.64 10.01
N LEU A 24 11.36 -10.60 9.25
CA LEU A 24 11.32 -9.67 8.14
C LEU A 24 11.47 -8.32 8.84
N ALA A 25 12.71 -7.82 8.89
CA ALA A 25 12.97 -6.46 9.30
C ALA A 25 12.17 -5.61 8.30
N TYR A 26 10.93 -5.33 8.67
CA TYR A 26 10.01 -4.55 7.90
C TYR A 26 10.77 -3.28 7.61
N SER A 27 11.04 -3.04 6.34
CA SER A 27 11.99 -2.04 5.92
C SER A 27 11.37 -0.66 6.10
N TYR A 28 11.24 -0.24 7.36
CA TYR A 28 10.74 1.07 7.75
C TYR A 28 11.67 2.17 7.23
N GLY A 29 12.96 1.84 7.02
CA GLY A 29 13.99 2.77 6.59
C GLY A 29 14.27 2.80 5.07
N ASP A 30 13.88 1.80 4.28
CA ASP A 30 14.12 1.86 2.83
C ASP A 30 13.07 2.75 2.17
N ALA A 31 13.54 3.84 1.59
CA ALA A 31 12.72 4.80 0.85
C ALA A 31 12.01 4.15 -0.34
N ASN A 32 12.57 3.07 -0.89
CA ASN A 32 12.03 2.37 -2.06
C ASN A 32 11.06 1.25 -1.70
N THR A 33 10.81 1.01 -0.41
CA THR A 33 9.82 0.01 0.04
C THR A 33 8.64 0.68 0.72
N GLU A 34 7.44 0.21 0.39
CA GLU A 34 6.21 0.67 1.02
C GLU A 34 5.40 -0.54 1.49
N ALA A 35 5.05 -0.49 2.77
CA ALA A 35 4.36 -1.51 3.54
C ALA A 35 3.18 -2.18 2.82
N VAL A 36 2.24 -1.32 2.39
CA VAL A 36 1.00 -1.70 1.75
C VAL A 36 1.26 -2.20 0.33
N ALA A 37 2.21 -1.59 -0.39
CA ALA A 37 2.62 -1.99 -1.73
C ALA A 37 3.27 -3.39 -1.76
N GLU A 38 4.21 -3.67 -0.84
CA GLU A 38 4.83 -5.00 -0.74
C GLU A 38 3.81 -6.07 -0.36
N THR A 39 2.89 -5.74 0.55
CA THR A 39 1.79 -6.66 0.90
C THR A 39 0.89 -6.93 -0.31
N PHE A 40 0.56 -5.91 -1.09
CA PHE A 40 -0.23 -6.10 -2.30
C PHE A 40 0.45 -7.04 -3.29
N LYS A 41 1.77 -6.92 -3.52
CA LYS A 41 2.52 -7.85 -4.39
C LYS A 41 2.36 -9.29 -3.92
N LEU A 42 2.50 -9.55 -2.61
CA LEU A 42 2.31 -10.88 -2.03
C LEU A 42 0.88 -11.39 -2.22
N VAL A 43 -0.13 -10.53 -1.99
CA VAL A 43 -1.55 -10.87 -2.19
C VAL A 43 -1.83 -11.17 -3.67
N GLN A 44 -1.37 -10.32 -4.59
CA GLN A 44 -1.50 -10.52 -6.03
C GLN A 44 -0.89 -11.85 -6.48
N THR A 45 0.34 -12.18 -6.06
CA THR A 45 0.95 -13.47 -6.41
C THR A 45 0.23 -14.66 -5.78
N SER A 46 -0.38 -14.48 -4.61
CA SER A 46 -1.01 -15.57 -3.85
C SER A 46 -2.42 -15.91 -4.33
N VAL A 47 -3.21 -14.91 -4.73
CA VAL A 47 -4.62 -15.10 -5.12
C VAL A 47 -4.99 -14.44 -6.44
N GLY A 48 -4.15 -13.59 -7.02
CA GLY A 48 -4.35 -13.00 -8.34
C GLY A 48 -4.04 -13.99 -9.47
N ASP A 49 -4.50 -13.66 -10.68
CA ASP A 49 -4.16 -14.36 -11.94
C ASP A 49 -4.40 -15.89 -11.92
N GLY A 50 -5.39 -16.35 -11.15
CA GLY A 50 -5.76 -17.77 -11.04
C GLY A 50 -5.07 -18.55 -9.92
N ALA A 51 -4.21 -17.90 -9.13
CA ALA A 51 -3.66 -18.49 -7.91
C ALA A 51 -4.74 -18.67 -6.82
N ASN A 52 -4.52 -19.61 -5.89
CA ASN A 52 -5.50 -19.98 -4.87
C ASN A 52 -4.91 -20.12 -3.45
N ASN A 53 -3.77 -19.48 -3.19
CA ASN A 53 -3.10 -19.52 -1.90
C ASN A 53 -3.66 -18.46 -0.92
N TRP A 54 -4.91 -18.67 -0.52
CA TRP A 54 -5.62 -17.76 0.41
C TRP A 54 -4.95 -17.64 1.77
N GLY A 55 -4.33 -18.71 2.27
CA GLY A 55 -3.63 -18.69 3.56
C GLY A 55 -2.44 -17.72 3.57
N ALA A 56 -1.63 -17.72 2.51
CA ALA A 56 -0.53 -16.78 2.37
C ALA A 56 -1.03 -15.34 2.19
N ALA A 57 -2.05 -15.14 1.35
CA ALA A 57 -2.62 -13.81 1.09
C ALA A 57 -3.22 -13.17 2.36
N GLU A 58 -4.02 -13.93 3.12
CA GLU A 58 -4.58 -13.45 4.38
C GLU A 58 -3.51 -13.16 5.42
N SER A 59 -2.46 -13.98 5.49
CA SER A 59 -1.38 -13.79 6.45
C SER A 59 -0.64 -12.47 6.18
N ALA A 60 -0.28 -12.22 4.92
CA ALA A 60 0.33 -10.96 4.50
C ALA A 60 -0.58 -9.76 4.81
N TYR A 61 -1.88 -9.86 4.49
CA TYR A 61 -2.84 -8.80 4.80
C TYR A 61 -2.96 -8.50 6.30
N LYS A 62 -2.99 -9.54 7.15
CA LYS A 62 -3.10 -9.39 8.61
C LYS A 62 -1.94 -8.59 9.22
N GLU A 63 -0.74 -8.67 8.63
CA GLU A 63 0.43 -7.92 9.10
C GLU A 63 0.24 -6.40 8.99
N ILE A 64 -0.45 -5.93 7.95
CA ILE A 64 -0.70 -4.49 7.74
C ILE A 64 -2.08 -4.02 8.19
N ARG A 65 -2.98 -4.93 8.56
CA ARG A 65 -4.39 -4.60 8.83
C ARG A 65 -4.52 -3.48 9.88
N ALA A 66 -3.73 -3.53 10.94
CA ALA A 66 -3.73 -2.50 11.98
C ALA A 66 -3.27 -1.12 11.44
N GLU A 67 -2.29 -1.11 10.53
CA GLU A 67 -1.86 0.11 9.85
C GLU A 67 -2.98 0.68 8.98
N LEU A 68 -3.69 -0.17 8.23
CA LEU A 68 -4.82 0.27 7.40
C LEU A 68 -5.94 0.89 8.24
N VAL A 69 -6.27 0.29 9.39
CA VAL A 69 -7.24 0.86 10.33
C VAL A 69 -6.76 2.22 10.83
N SER A 70 -5.50 2.32 11.25
CA SER A 70 -4.97 3.58 11.80
C SER A 70 -4.94 4.74 10.80
N HIS A 71 -4.83 4.45 9.50
CA HIS A 71 -4.69 5.49 8.49
C HIS A 71 -5.93 5.74 7.65
N PHE A 72 -6.76 4.73 7.45
CA PHE A 72 -7.93 4.81 6.57
C PHE A 72 -9.25 4.46 7.27
N GLY A 73 -9.19 4.03 8.53
CA GLY A 73 -10.35 3.70 9.36
C GLY A 73 -10.85 2.26 9.18
N ASP A 74 -11.72 1.85 10.12
CA ASP A 74 -12.23 0.47 10.19
C ASP A 74 -13.00 0.03 8.95
N GLY A 75 -13.70 0.95 8.27
CA GLY A 75 -14.49 0.62 7.08
C GLY A 75 -13.66 0.03 5.94
N ILE A 76 -12.42 0.52 5.77
CA ILE A 76 -11.51 0.02 4.74
C ILE A 76 -11.03 -1.39 5.07
N ALA A 77 -10.61 -1.61 6.32
CA ALA A 77 -10.18 -2.91 6.79
C ALA A 77 -11.34 -3.93 6.73
N ALA A 78 -12.53 -3.55 7.21
CA ALA A 78 -13.72 -4.42 7.20
C ALA A 78 -14.13 -4.85 5.78
N THR A 79 -13.97 -3.97 4.79
CA THR A 79 -14.22 -4.32 3.39
C THR A 79 -13.23 -5.35 2.88
N LEU A 80 -11.93 -5.17 3.16
CA LEU A 80 -10.93 -6.16 2.77
C LEU A 80 -11.13 -7.48 3.52
N ASP A 81 -11.44 -7.45 4.81
CA ASP A 81 -11.79 -8.64 5.60
C ASP A 81 -12.92 -9.42 4.93
N ALA A 82 -13.99 -8.73 4.51
CA ALA A 82 -15.13 -9.35 3.84
C ALA A 82 -14.73 -9.95 2.47
N ASN A 83 -13.90 -9.24 1.69
CA ASN A 83 -13.43 -9.74 0.40
C ASN A 83 -12.56 -11.01 0.55
N PHE A 84 -11.66 -11.03 1.55
CA PHE A 84 -10.85 -12.21 1.88
C PHE A 84 -11.73 -13.38 2.35
N GLN A 85 -12.70 -13.13 3.23
CA GLN A 85 -13.65 -14.16 3.69
C GLN A 85 -14.48 -14.75 2.55
N ALA A 86 -14.92 -13.91 1.62
CA ALA A 86 -15.66 -14.33 0.43
C ALA A 86 -14.79 -15.08 -0.59
N LYS A 87 -13.45 -15.05 -0.43
CA LYS A 87 -12.48 -15.58 -1.39
C LYS A 87 -12.70 -15.06 -2.81
N ASP A 88 -13.13 -13.80 -2.92
CA ASP A 88 -13.30 -13.15 -4.22
C ASP A 88 -11.99 -12.47 -4.62
N SER A 89 -11.17 -13.18 -5.40
CA SER A 89 -9.88 -12.67 -5.86
C SER A 89 -10.03 -11.34 -6.61
N LYS A 90 -11.08 -11.18 -7.43
CA LYS A 90 -11.27 -9.95 -8.21
C LYS A 90 -11.53 -8.76 -7.29
N GLU A 91 -12.43 -8.92 -6.31
CA GLU A 91 -12.76 -7.85 -5.37
C GLU A 91 -11.63 -7.58 -4.36
N VAL A 92 -10.89 -8.61 -3.92
CA VAL A 92 -9.68 -8.42 -3.10
C VAL A 92 -8.68 -7.57 -3.88
N ILE A 93 -8.29 -7.99 -5.08
CA ILE A 93 -7.27 -7.29 -5.88
C ILE A 93 -7.73 -5.89 -6.26
N ALA A 94 -8.98 -5.70 -6.68
CA ALA A 94 -9.51 -4.38 -7.04
C ALA A 94 -9.51 -3.41 -5.86
N ASN A 95 -10.05 -3.82 -4.71
CA ASN A 95 -10.11 -2.96 -3.53
C ASN A 95 -8.72 -2.70 -2.94
N PHE A 96 -7.80 -3.67 -2.98
CA PHE A 96 -6.44 -3.46 -2.52
C PHE A 96 -5.68 -2.45 -3.40
N LYS A 97 -5.85 -2.49 -4.72
CA LYS A 97 -5.35 -1.42 -5.62
C LYS A 97 -5.91 -0.05 -5.25
N ALA A 98 -7.20 0.02 -4.93
CA ALA A 98 -7.80 1.27 -4.45
C ALA A 98 -7.22 1.72 -3.09
N VAL A 99 -6.85 0.79 -2.19
CA VAL A 99 -6.11 1.14 -0.95
C VAL A 99 -4.71 1.69 -1.26
N LEU A 100 -4.00 1.16 -2.28
CA LEU A 100 -2.73 1.75 -2.72
C LEU A 100 -2.91 3.20 -3.20
N VAL A 101 -4.02 3.50 -3.88
CA VAL A 101 -4.37 4.89 -4.26
C VAL A 101 -4.64 5.77 -3.04
N MET A 102 -5.30 5.24 -2.00
CA MET A 102 -5.47 5.97 -0.73
C MET A 102 -4.11 6.22 -0.04
N ASN A 103 -3.18 5.27 -0.14
CA ASN A 103 -1.82 5.44 0.38
C ASN A 103 -1.07 6.54 -0.38
N LEU A 104 -1.17 6.61 -1.72
CA LEU A 104 -0.62 7.73 -2.50
C LEU A 104 -1.10 9.09 -1.98
N ASP A 105 -2.42 9.24 -1.82
CA ASP A 105 -3.03 10.48 -1.32
C ASP A 105 -2.50 10.88 0.06
N ARG A 106 -2.42 9.91 0.97
CA ARG A 106 -1.84 10.10 2.31
C ARG A 106 -0.39 10.59 2.24
N ARG A 107 0.45 9.93 1.42
CA ARG A 107 1.88 10.29 1.30
C ARG A 107 2.04 11.68 0.71
N PHE A 108 1.29 12.01 -0.34
CA PHE A 108 1.29 13.34 -0.93
C PHE A 108 0.82 14.40 0.07
N THR A 109 -0.27 14.14 0.78
CA THR A 109 -0.79 15.06 1.81
C THR A 109 0.26 15.38 2.86
N TYR A 110 0.98 14.38 3.37
CA TYR A 110 2.02 14.62 4.39
C TYR A 110 3.27 15.29 3.80
N ALA A 111 3.69 14.91 2.59
CA ALA A 111 4.81 15.58 1.92
C ALA A 111 4.50 17.06 1.64
N THR A 112 3.27 17.38 1.24
CA THR A 112 2.84 18.78 1.03
C THR A 112 2.79 19.57 2.34
N LYS A 113 2.46 18.92 3.47
CA LYS A 113 2.42 19.59 4.79
C LYS A 113 3.81 19.85 5.38
N GLY A 114 4.78 18.98 5.11
CA GLY A 114 6.15 19.05 5.64
C GLY A 114 7.19 19.54 4.64
N LEU A 115 6.82 20.44 3.71
CA LEU A 115 7.73 20.92 2.65
C LEU A 115 8.97 21.66 3.18
N ASP A 116 8.96 22.09 4.44
CA ASP A 116 10.09 22.67 5.16
C ASP A 116 11.12 21.62 5.60
N ASP A 117 10.73 20.35 5.74
CA ASP A 117 11.65 19.22 5.94
C ASP A 117 11.87 18.48 4.60
N TYR A 118 12.98 18.82 3.94
CA TYR A 118 13.38 18.19 2.69
C TYR A 118 13.53 16.67 2.82
N ALA A 119 14.12 16.17 3.92
CA ALA A 119 14.42 14.76 4.06
C ALA A 119 13.14 13.94 4.24
N GLU A 120 12.24 14.42 5.09
CA GLU A 120 10.94 13.78 5.32
C GLU A 120 10.05 13.82 4.07
N SER A 121 9.92 14.99 3.44
CA SER A 121 9.12 15.15 2.22
C SER A 121 9.65 14.32 1.05
N LYS A 122 10.97 14.25 0.88
CA LYS A 122 11.60 13.39 -0.12
C LYS A 122 11.34 11.91 0.15
N LEU A 123 11.43 11.47 1.41
CA LEU A 123 11.14 10.10 1.80
C LEU A 123 9.68 9.73 1.51
N LEU A 124 8.74 10.62 1.85
CA LEU A 124 7.32 10.42 1.57
C LEU A 124 7.03 10.34 0.07
N LEU A 125 7.66 11.22 -0.73
CA LEU A 125 7.54 11.18 -2.18
C LEU A 125 8.12 9.89 -2.76
N ALA A 126 9.27 9.42 -2.26
CA ALA A 126 9.87 8.15 -2.68
C ALA A 126 8.96 6.96 -2.36
N LYS A 127 8.34 6.93 -1.17
CA LYS A 127 7.36 5.88 -0.80
C LYS A 127 6.10 5.95 -1.66
N ALA A 128 5.64 7.14 -2.01
CA ALA A 128 4.55 7.30 -2.98
C ALA A 128 4.94 6.77 -4.36
N LYS A 129 6.18 7.02 -4.82
CA LYS A 129 6.71 6.47 -6.07
C LYS A 129 6.75 4.93 -6.03
N ALA A 130 7.25 4.32 -4.96
CA ALA A 130 7.25 2.86 -4.80
C ALA A 130 5.83 2.26 -4.82
N THR A 131 4.85 2.98 -4.24
CA THR A 131 3.44 2.60 -4.32
C THR A 131 2.93 2.68 -5.76
N PHE A 132 3.25 3.75 -6.48
CA PHE A 132 2.87 3.89 -7.89
C PHE A 132 3.53 2.84 -8.78
N ASP A 133 4.79 2.50 -8.58
CA ASP A 133 5.51 1.49 -9.37
C ASP A 133 4.83 0.12 -9.27
N THR A 134 4.19 -0.15 -8.13
CA THR A 134 3.36 -1.34 -7.94
C THR A 134 2.04 -1.28 -8.73
N LEU A 135 1.45 -0.08 -8.84
CA LEU A 135 0.25 0.16 -9.63
C LEU A 135 0.53 0.29 -11.14
N GLU A 136 1.75 0.64 -11.52
CA GLU A 136 2.15 1.00 -12.88
C GLU A 136 1.78 -0.09 -13.89
N LEU A 137 1.95 -1.35 -13.50
CA LEU A 137 1.59 -2.55 -14.29
C LEU A 137 0.11 -2.58 -14.71
N TYR A 138 -0.74 -1.83 -14.01
CA TYR A 138 -2.20 -1.78 -14.22
C TYR A 138 -2.70 -0.44 -14.78
N VAL A 139 -1.83 0.57 -14.86
CA VAL A 139 -2.20 1.91 -15.37
C VAL A 139 -2.17 1.96 -16.90
N GLY A 140 -1.31 1.17 -17.53
CA GLY A 140 -1.21 1.10 -19.00
C GLY A 140 -0.66 2.39 -19.62
N ALA A 141 -1.33 2.90 -20.65
CA ALA A 141 -0.91 4.12 -21.34
C ALA A 141 -1.08 5.35 -20.43
N GLY A 142 0.03 6.02 -20.10
CA GLY A 142 0.04 7.19 -19.22
C GLY A 142 1.11 7.14 -18.11
N SER A 143 1.69 5.97 -17.85
CA SER A 143 2.72 5.81 -16.81
C SER A 143 3.94 6.70 -17.01
N SER A 144 4.36 6.94 -18.27
CA SER A 144 5.48 7.86 -18.56
C SER A 144 5.21 9.30 -18.12
N GLU A 145 3.99 9.81 -18.31
CA GLU A 145 3.61 11.16 -17.86
C GLU A 145 3.60 11.25 -16.33
N ILE A 146 3.11 10.19 -15.67
CA ILE A 146 3.07 10.11 -14.20
C ILE A 146 4.50 10.04 -13.63
N ASN A 147 5.39 9.24 -14.23
CA ASN A 147 6.80 9.17 -13.82
C ASN A 147 7.49 10.54 -13.96
N LYS A 148 7.27 11.25 -15.07
CA LYS A 148 7.77 12.63 -15.24
C LYS A 148 7.20 13.58 -14.19
N ALA A 149 5.94 13.41 -13.79
CA ALA A 149 5.35 14.21 -12.73
C ALA A 149 5.98 13.92 -11.35
N PHE A 150 6.37 12.67 -11.06
CA PHE A 150 7.14 12.33 -9.85
C PHE A 150 8.53 12.98 -9.86
N GLU A 151 9.22 12.98 -11.00
CA GLU A 151 10.51 13.66 -11.17
C GLU A 151 10.37 15.18 -10.95
N ALA A 152 9.36 15.80 -11.56
CA ALA A 152 9.08 17.22 -11.39
C ALA A 152 8.67 17.57 -9.95
N ALA A 153 7.92 16.71 -9.27
CA ALA A 153 7.62 16.87 -7.85
C ALA A 153 8.90 16.79 -7.00
N LEU A 154 9.80 15.84 -7.30
CA LEU A 154 11.08 15.72 -6.59
C LEU A 154 11.96 16.96 -6.80
N GLU A 155 12.00 17.51 -8.01
CA GLU A 155 12.72 18.76 -8.27
C GLU A 155 12.09 19.95 -7.54
N ALA A 156 10.75 20.01 -7.48
CA ALA A 156 10.01 21.05 -6.77
C ALA A 156 10.21 21.03 -5.24
N LEU A 157 10.63 19.90 -4.66
CA LEU A 157 11.08 19.85 -3.24
C LEU A 157 12.36 20.65 -3.00
N GLY A 158 13.05 21.11 -4.04
CA GLY A 158 14.31 21.84 -3.91
C GLY A 158 15.46 20.92 -3.47
N ASN A 159 16.47 21.53 -2.87
CA ASN A 159 17.63 20.83 -2.31
C ASN A 159 18.28 21.76 -1.28
N PRO A 160 18.44 21.37 0.00
CA PRO A 160 19.12 22.21 0.99
C PRO A 160 20.60 22.44 0.66
N GLY A 161 21.20 21.57 -0.17
CA GLY A 161 22.62 21.62 -0.50
C GLY A 161 23.50 21.08 0.62
N LEU A 162 24.72 20.66 0.28
CA LEU A 162 25.71 20.26 1.28
C LEU A 162 26.40 21.53 1.78
N PHE A 163 26.13 21.92 3.04
CA PHE A 163 26.59 23.21 3.60
C PHE A 163 26.16 24.44 2.77
N GLY A 164 24.99 24.36 2.13
CA GLY A 164 24.45 25.42 1.27
C GLY A 164 25.00 25.43 -0.16
N VAL A 165 26.01 24.62 -0.49
CA VAL A 165 26.47 24.45 -1.87
C VAL A 165 25.44 23.63 -2.64
N GLY A 166 24.97 24.16 -3.77
CA GLY A 166 23.95 23.52 -4.61
C GLY A 166 22.52 23.65 -4.07
N LYS A 167 22.26 24.63 -3.19
CA LYS A 167 20.92 24.91 -2.69
C LYS A 167 19.96 25.23 -3.84
N LYS A 168 18.79 24.59 -3.82
CA LYS A 168 17.61 24.94 -4.63
C LYS A 168 16.45 25.21 -3.68
N ASP A 169 15.77 26.32 -3.87
CA ASP A 169 14.60 26.64 -3.06
C ASP A 169 13.42 25.74 -3.43
N VAL A 170 12.57 25.49 -2.44
CA VAL A 170 11.33 24.73 -2.60
C VAL A 170 10.37 25.51 -3.50
N GLN A 171 9.62 24.80 -4.35
CA GLN A 171 8.54 25.33 -5.19
C GLN A 171 7.20 24.70 -4.77
N PRO A 172 6.52 25.22 -3.73
CA PRO A 172 5.35 24.57 -3.13
C PRO A 172 4.18 24.38 -4.11
N ASP A 173 3.91 25.38 -4.94
CA ASP A 173 2.81 25.34 -5.90
C ASP A 173 3.06 24.29 -6.99
N VAL A 174 4.29 24.22 -7.50
CA VAL A 174 4.70 23.20 -8.48
C VAL A 174 4.61 21.80 -7.86
N PHE A 175 5.11 21.64 -6.62
CA PHE A 175 5.01 20.35 -5.91
C PHE A 175 3.54 19.90 -5.82
N LYS A 176 2.67 20.78 -5.33
CA LYS A 176 1.24 20.52 -5.15
C LYS A 176 0.55 20.22 -6.47
N GLU A 177 0.85 20.99 -7.52
CA GLU A 177 0.34 20.75 -8.87
C GLU A 177 0.69 19.34 -9.36
N LYS A 178 1.96 18.93 -9.23
CA LYS A 178 2.42 17.63 -9.72
C LYS A 178 1.83 16.46 -8.93
N VAL A 179 1.80 16.52 -7.60
CA VAL A 179 1.19 15.43 -6.82
C VAL A 179 -0.33 15.31 -7.06
N ASN A 180 -1.02 16.44 -7.27
CA ASN A 180 -2.44 16.44 -7.65
C ASN A 180 -2.66 15.88 -9.06
N PHE A 181 -1.77 16.19 -10.01
CA PHE A 181 -1.81 15.60 -11.35
C PHE A 181 -1.66 14.07 -11.27
N ILE A 182 -0.66 13.57 -10.52
CA ILE A 182 -0.44 12.14 -10.33
C ILE A 182 -1.71 11.49 -9.74
N TYR A 183 -2.19 12.01 -8.61
CA TYR A 183 -3.36 11.47 -7.95
C TYR A 183 -4.62 11.52 -8.82
N GLY A 184 -4.84 12.62 -9.54
CA GLY A 184 -5.97 12.79 -10.46
C GLY A 184 -5.96 11.84 -11.64
N LYS A 185 -4.78 11.43 -12.12
CA LYS A 185 -4.63 10.43 -13.19
C LYS A 185 -4.84 9.01 -12.67
N VAL A 186 -4.35 8.69 -11.48
CA VAL A 186 -4.35 7.33 -10.93
C VAL A 186 -5.71 6.97 -10.31
N LYS A 187 -6.33 7.88 -9.56
CA LYS A 187 -7.56 7.61 -8.79
C LYS A 187 -8.73 7.04 -9.62
N PRO A 188 -9.05 7.58 -10.82
CA PRO A 188 -10.19 7.08 -11.59
C PRO A 188 -10.01 5.64 -12.10
N LEU A 189 -8.77 5.14 -12.17
CA LEU A 189 -8.45 3.81 -12.69
C LEU A 189 -8.73 2.70 -11.68
N PHE A 190 -8.79 3.03 -10.38
CA PHE A 190 -8.90 2.06 -9.30
C PHE A 190 -10.05 2.45 -8.36
N PRO A 191 -11.31 2.29 -8.79
CA PRO A 191 -12.47 2.62 -7.96
C PRO A 191 -12.55 1.69 -6.74
N TYR A 192 -12.85 2.28 -5.59
CA TYR A 192 -13.09 1.55 -4.36
C TYR A 192 -14.56 1.12 -4.24
N LYS A 193 -14.80 -0.13 -3.87
CA LYS A 193 -16.14 -0.68 -3.60
C LYS A 193 -16.23 -1.09 -2.14
N ALA A 194 -16.88 -0.26 -1.34
CA ALA A 194 -17.12 -0.57 0.07
C ALA A 194 -18.01 -1.81 0.20
N TYR A 195 -17.67 -2.68 1.15
CA TYR A 195 -18.54 -3.79 1.51
C TYR A 195 -19.77 -3.26 2.24
N VAL A 196 -20.95 -3.60 1.72
CA VAL A 196 -22.23 -3.37 2.41
C VAL A 196 -22.66 -4.70 3.00
N LYS A 197 -22.61 -4.82 4.33
CA LYS A 197 -23.13 -5.99 5.02
C LYS A 197 -24.61 -6.14 4.64
N PRO A 198 -25.05 -7.30 4.10
CA PRO A 198 -26.46 -7.52 3.85
C PRO A 198 -27.24 -7.27 5.14
N ALA A 199 -28.18 -6.33 5.10
CA ALA A 199 -29.06 -6.10 6.23
C ALA A 199 -29.71 -7.44 6.57
N ALA A 200 -29.59 -7.85 7.84
CA ALA A 200 -30.35 -9.01 8.32
C ALA A 200 -31.82 -8.78 7.95
N PRO A 201 -32.56 -9.81 7.47
CA PRO A 201 -33.98 -9.66 7.19
C PRO A 201 -34.61 -9.08 8.44
N SER A 202 -35.12 -7.85 8.34
CA SER A 202 -35.85 -7.23 9.42
C SER A 202 -36.94 -8.22 9.80
N GLU A 203 -36.91 -8.73 11.03
CA GLU A 203 -38.01 -9.52 11.56
C GLU A 203 -39.29 -8.74 11.23
N SER A 204 -40.12 -9.35 10.40
CA SER A 204 -41.42 -8.81 10.09
C SER A 204 -42.13 -8.59 11.41
N THR A 205 -42.37 -7.33 11.75
CA THR A 205 -43.28 -6.95 12.83
C THR A 205 -44.52 -7.84 12.71
N PRO A 206 -44.92 -8.54 13.77
CA PRO A 206 -46.04 -9.47 13.71
C PRO A 206 -47.28 -8.72 13.25
N VAL A 207 -47.84 -9.17 12.13
CA VAL A 207 -49.12 -8.73 11.59
C VAL A 207 -50.17 -8.83 12.71
N PRO A 208 -50.88 -7.74 13.07
CA PRO A 208 -51.97 -7.82 14.01
C PRO A 208 -53.03 -8.80 13.50
N LYS A 209 -53.36 -9.76 14.36
CA LYS A 209 -54.37 -10.81 14.17
C LYS A 209 -55.69 -10.21 13.65
N PRO A 210 -56.29 -10.73 12.56
CA PRO A 210 -57.58 -10.25 12.07
C PRO A 210 -58.68 -10.54 13.11
N GLN A 211 -59.36 -9.48 13.56
CA GLN A 211 -60.63 -9.60 14.29
C GLN A 211 -61.71 -10.15 13.36
N ALA A 212 -62.42 -11.17 13.86
CA ALA A 212 -63.53 -11.83 13.20
C ALA A 212 -64.86 -11.14 13.53
N THR A 213 -65.64 -10.78 12.50
CA THR A 213 -67.14 -10.76 12.37
C THR A 213 -67.46 -9.84 11.16
N THR A 214 -68.39 -10.07 10.22
CA THR A 214 -69.57 -10.94 10.04
C THR A 214 -69.83 -11.10 8.52
N ALA A 215 -70.43 -12.23 8.12
CA ALA A 215 -70.88 -12.58 6.77
C ALA A 215 -72.17 -11.80 6.32
N PRO A 216 -72.85 -12.14 5.20
CA PRO A 216 -72.43 -12.50 3.83
C PRO A 216 -73.17 -11.68 2.74
N VAL A 217 -72.61 -11.48 1.55
CA VAL A 217 -73.43 -11.37 0.32
C VAL A 217 -72.83 -12.23 -0.79
N LYS A 218 -73.71 -13.12 -1.23
CA LYS A 218 -73.69 -14.06 -2.34
C LYS A 218 -73.40 -13.34 -3.66
N ASN A 219 -72.42 -13.82 -4.42
CA ASN A 219 -72.64 -14.02 -5.85
C ASN A 219 -71.68 -15.04 -6.43
N GLU A 220 -72.27 -15.78 -7.35
CA GLU A 220 -71.94 -17.10 -7.85
C GLU A 220 -71.51 -16.90 -9.31
N ALA A 221 -70.32 -17.35 -9.68
CA ALA A 221 -70.02 -17.76 -11.05
C ALA A 221 -68.72 -18.58 -11.07
N ALA A 222 -68.86 -19.81 -11.54
CA ALA A 222 -67.84 -20.76 -11.95
C ALA A 222 -66.79 -20.10 -12.89
N VAL A 223 -65.55 -20.56 -12.99
CA VAL A 223 -65.13 -21.81 -13.64
C VAL A 223 -63.71 -22.18 -13.18
N LYS A 224 -63.47 -23.48 -13.03
CA LYS A 224 -62.19 -24.16 -12.73
C LYS A 224 -61.73 -24.91 -14.02
N PRO A 225 -60.60 -25.62 -13.98
CA PRO A 225 -59.22 -25.25 -14.32
C PRO A 225 -58.78 -25.84 -15.68
N ASP A 226 -57.58 -25.50 -16.17
CA ASP A 226 -56.79 -26.49 -16.91
C ASP A 226 -55.27 -26.25 -16.82
N GLN A 227 -54.59 -27.36 -16.64
CA GLN A 227 -53.15 -27.67 -16.62
C GLN A 227 -53.06 -29.02 -17.39
N PRO A 228 -51.91 -29.60 -17.81
CA PRO A 228 -50.64 -29.11 -18.39
C PRO A 228 -50.24 -29.81 -19.73
N ALA A 229 -49.13 -29.33 -20.34
CA ALA A 229 -48.11 -30.07 -21.16
C ALA A 229 -48.51 -30.54 -22.60
N PRO A 230 -47.58 -31.02 -23.49
CA PRO A 230 -46.14 -31.32 -23.33
C PRO A 230 -45.18 -30.98 -24.53
N THR A 231 -43.88 -31.14 -24.26
CA THR A 231 -42.76 -31.68 -25.11
C THR A 231 -42.58 -31.31 -26.60
N ALA A 232 -41.38 -30.83 -26.95
CA ALA A 232 -40.55 -31.41 -28.04
C ALA A 232 -39.07 -30.95 -27.98
N LYS A 233 -38.17 -31.93 -27.98
CA LYS A 233 -36.73 -31.94 -28.38
C LYS A 233 -36.63 -33.14 -29.36
N PRO A 234 -35.52 -33.47 -30.06
CA PRO A 234 -34.37 -32.72 -30.57
C PRO A 234 -34.22 -32.85 -32.11
N THR A 235 -33.36 -32.05 -32.74
CA THR A 235 -32.73 -32.48 -34.00
C THR A 235 -31.26 -32.08 -34.05
N GLU A 236 -30.45 -33.13 -34.03
CA GLU A 236 -29.04 -33.26 -34.36
C GLU A 236 -28.81 -32.99 -35.86
N THR A 237 -27.61 -32.55 -36.28
CA THR A 237 -26.84 -33.11 -37.42
C THR A 237 -25.78 -32.15 -37.98
N LYS A 238 -24.52 -32.63 -37.87
CA LYS A 238 -23.34 -32.51 -38.75
C LYS A 238 -22.59 -31.20 -39.03
N ALA A 239 -21.31 -31.28 -38.70
CA ALA A 239 -20.16 -30.74 -39.43
C ALA A 239 -20.07 -31.26 -40.88
N PRO A 240 -19.26 -30.59 -41.73
CA PRO A 240 -17.97 -31.19 -42.04
C PRO A 240 -16.78 -30.22 -42.10
N ASP A 241 -15.60 -30.82 -42.00
CA ASP A 241 -14.26 -30.36 -42.36
C ASP A 241 -14.14 -29.42 -43.56
N ALA A 242 -13.19 -28.47 -43.48
CA ALA A 242 -12.13 -28.36 -44.49
C ALA A 242 -11.01 -27.40 -44.05
N ALA A 243 -9.78 -27.89 -44.21
CA ALA A 243 -8.52 -27.21 -44.02
C ALA A 243 -8.28 -26.08 -45.03
N ALA A 244 -7.53 -25.04 -44.60
CA ALA A 244 -6.62 -24.31 -45.48
C ALA A 244 -5.55 -23.60 -44.64
N ALA A 245 -4.31 -23.99 -44.88
CA ALA A 245 -3.09 -23.36 -44.42
C ALA A 245 -2.88 -22.01 -45.11
N VAL A 246 -2.39 -20.98 -44.40
CA VAL A 246 -1.67 -19.86 -45.01
C VAL A 246 -0.56 -19.36 -44.06
N GLU A 247 0.66 -19.60 -44.53
CA GLU A 247 1.90 -18.82 -44.41
C GLU A 247 2.08 -17.83 -43.25
N THR A 248 3.01 -18.20 -42.37
CA THR A 248 3.88 -17.31 -41.63
C THR A 248 4.84 -16.57 -42.55
N LYS A 249 4.81 -15.23 -42.57
CA LYS A 249 5.92 -14.38 -43.04
C LYS A 249 6.48 -13.56 -41.88
N SER A 250 7.68 -13.95 -41.51
CA SER A 250 8.67 -13.19 -40.74
C SER A 250 9.11 -11.94 -41.51
N PRO A 251 9.46 -10.84 -40.82
CA PRO A 251 10.52 -9.97 -41.29
C PRO A 251 11.71 -9.95 -40.32
N GLU A 252 12.87 -10.15 -40.91
CA GLU A 252 14.21 -9.95 -40.35
C GLU A 252 14.47 -8.51 -39.87
N PRO A 253 15.47 -8.32 -38.99
CA PRO A 253 15.81 -7.04 -38.39
C PRO A 253 16.71 -6.19 -39.31
N SER A 254 16.36 -4.92 -39.48
CA SER A 254 17.30 -3.92 -40.01
C SER A 254 18.26 -3.45 -38.91
N ALA A 255 19.53 -3.78 -39.11
CA ALA A 255 20.65 -3.14 -38.45
C ALA A 255 20.82 -1.71 -38.99
N THR A 256 20.98 -0.73 -38.10
CA THR A 256 21.62 0.54 -38.46
C THR A 256 22.46 1.00 -37.28
N ALA A 257 23.75 1.13 -37.55
CA ALA A 257 24.78 1.65 -36.67
C ALA A 257 24.58 3.15 -36.40
N SER A 258 24.87 3.60 -35.18
CA SER A 258 25.46 4.93 -34.98
C SER A 258 26.18 5.03 -33.64
N ALA A 259 27.49 5.20 -33.83
CA ALA A 259 28.57 5.60 -32.95
C ALA A 259 28.22 6.45 -31.71
N SER A 260 28.91 6.12 -30.61
CA SER A 260 29.35 7.08 -29.59
C SER A 260 30.19 8.20 -30.20
N PRO A 261 30.23 9.37 -29.53
CA PRO A 261 31.52 9.71 -28.93
C PRO A 261 31.43 10.26 -27.50
N THR A 262 32.42 9.88 -26.70
CA THR A 262 32.83 10.51 -25.43
C THR A 262 33.95 11.56 -25.72
N PRO A 263 34.49 12.27 -24.71
CA PRO A 263 34.38 13.71 -24.54
C PRO A 263 35.64 14.49 -24.95
N THR A 264 35.50 15.78 -25.22
CA THR A 264 36.65 16.71 -25.30
C THR A 264 36.37 17.95 -24.46
N ALA A 265 37.41 18.33 -23.73
CA ALA A 265 37.49 19.37 -22.72
C ALA A 265 37.52 20.80 -23.27
N GLU A 266 37.52 21.73 -22.30
CA GLU A 266 38.26 23.00 -22.33
C GLU A 266 37.53 24.23 -22.88
N ALA A 267 37.05 25.11 -21.98
CA ALA A 267 37.69 26.39 -21.69
C ALA A 267 36.79 27.27 -20.80
N ALA A 268 37.38 27.79 -19.73
CA ALA A 268 36.87 28.95 -18.99
C ALA A 268 36.90 30.21 -19.88
N PRO A 269 36.23 31.32 -19.53
CA PRO A 269 36.89 32.23 -18.59
C PRO A 269 35.97 33.07 -17.66
N THR A 270 36.64 33.60 -16.64
CA THR A 270 36.48 34.92 -16.01
C THR A 270 35.21 35.25 -15.22
N ALA A 271 35.42 35.32 -13.92
CA ALA A 271 34.71 36.13 -12.95
C ALA A 271 34.68 37.62 -13.36
N THR A 272 33.57 38.29 -13.06
CA THR A 272 33.59 39.72 -12.73
C THR A 272 32.63 39.93 -11.56
N VAL A 273 33.21 40.43 -10.48
CA VAL A 273 32.58 40.85 -9.24
C VAL A 273 31.97 42.23 -9.48
N GLU A 274 30.68 42.40 -9.19
CA GLU A 274 30.18 43.74 -8.85
C GLU A 274 28.95 43.66 -7.92
N ALA A 275 29.18 44.08 -6.69
CA ALA A 275 28.22 44.60 -5.73
C ALA A 275 28.94 45.79 -5.05
N PRO A 276 28.27 46.72 -4.33
CA PRO A 276 26.84 46.76 -3.98
C PRO A 276 26.20 48.15 -4.20
N ALA A 277 24.86 48.21 -4.13
CA ALA A 277 24.15 49.45 -3.79
C ALA A 277 23.01 49.16 -2.80
N LYS A 278 22.89 50.07 -1.84
CA LYS A 278 22.17 49.99 -0.57
C LYS A 278 21.23 51.20 -0.51
N ALA A 279 19.94 51.00 -0.20
CA ALA A 279 19.00 51.95 0.43
C ALA A 279 17.62 51.24 0.54
N SER A 280 17.07 50.99 1.75
CA SER A 280 16.14 51.87 2.53
C SER A 280 14.87 52.23 1.74
N GLU A 281 13.64 52.20 2.22
CA GLU A 281 12.99 52.22 3.55
C GLU A 281 11.49 51.91 3.30
N ALA A 282 10.80 51.10 4.11
CA ALA A 282 9.81 51.50 5.12
C ALA A 282 8.31 51.38 4.71
N ALA A 283 7.49 51.16 5.77
CA ALA A 283 6.03 51.10 5.88
C ALA A 283 5.34 49.80 5.39
N GLY A 284 4.49 49.09 6.15
CA GLY A 284 3.85 49.36 7.44
C GLY A 284 2.33 49.26 7.33
N SER A 285 1.72 48.41 8.16
CA SER A 285 0.34 48.43 8.70
C SER A 285 -0.65 47.35 8.23
N ASP A 286 -0.94 46.47 9.20
CA ASP A 286 -2.26 46.16 9.78
C ASP A 286 -3.39 45.45 9.00
N ASN A 287 -3.59 44.20 9.45
CA ASN A 287 -4.76 43.73 10.19
C ASN A 287 -6.05 43.37 9.42
N LYS A 288 -6.40 42.07 9.37
CA LYS A 288 -7.70 41.61 9.89
C LYS A 288 -7.76 40.11 10.18
N GLN A 289 -7.88 39.86 11.47
CA GLN A 289 -8.38 38.68 12.15
C GLN A 289 -9.77 38.25 11.63
N ALA A 290 -9.93 36.95 11.35
CA ALA A 290 -11.20 36.25 11.32
C ALA A 290 -11.01 34.85 11.94
N GLU A 291 -11.80 34.59 12.98
CA GLU A 291 -11.83 33.37 13.78
C GLU A 291 -12.84 32.34 13.21
N PRO A 292 -12.99 31.12 13.76
CA PRO A 292 -12.64 29.90 13.04
C PRO A 292 -13.86 29.07 12.62
N ALA A 293 -13.74 28.34 11.51
CA ALA A 293 -14.70 27.33 11.09
C ALA A 293 -14.15 25.92 11.34
N LYS A 294 -14.72 25.27 12.35
CA LYS A 294 -14.89 23.82 12.59
C LYS A 294 -13.90 22.85 11.93
N GLU A 295 -13.04 22.31 12.80
CA GLU A 295 -12.69 20.88 12.93
C GLU A 295 -12.78 20.02 11.65
N ALA A 296 -11.68 20.00 10.91
CA ALA A 296 -11.30 18.82 10.14
C ALA A 296 -10.35 17.99 11.02
N SER A 297 -10.71 16.74 11.25
CA SER A 297 -10.06 15.75 12.10
C SER A 297 -8.53 15.88 12.13
N ALA A 298 -7.99 16.09 13.32
CA ALA A 298 -6.58 15.96 13.61
C ALA A 298 -6.15 14.52 13.26
N HIS A 299 -5.49 14.36 12.12
CA HIS A 299 -4.83 13.10 11.80
C HIS A 299 -3.65 12.95 12.75
N ALA A 300 -3.61 11.81 13.44
CA ALA A 300 -2.60 11.51 14.44
C ALA A 300 -1.19 11.84 13.92
N PRO A 301 -0.36 12.59 14.67
CA PRO A 301 1.06 12.69 14.35
C PRO A 301 1.62 11.27 14.25
N MET A 302 2.60 11.03 13.37
CA MET A 302 3.32 9.77 13.35
C MET A 302 3.96 9.55 14.72
N GLU A 303 3.25 8.89 15.62
CA GLU A 303 3.80 8.40 16.87
C GLU A 303 4.92 7.46 16.47
N ARG A 304 6.15 7.86 16.75
CA ARG A 304 7.25 6.92 16.86
C ARG A 304 6.93 6.05 18.06
N SER A 305 6.17 4.98 17.85
CA SER A 305 5.97 3.98 18.88
C SER A 305 7.33 3.32 19.12
N ASP A 306 7.98 3.68 20.23
CA ASP A 306 9.09 2.90 20.78
C ASP A 306 8.55 1.51 21.14
N LYS A 307 8.62 0.59 20.17
CA LYS A 307 8.23 -0.82 20.31
C LYS A 307 9.31 -1.66 21.01
N THR A 308 10.30 -1.03 21.62
CA THR A 308 11.21 -1.68 22.55
C THR A 308 10.48 -1.87 23.87
N ASN A 309 9.91 -3.06 24.11
CA ASN A 309 9.39 -3.39 25.42
C ASN A 309 10.58 -3.41 26.41
N PRO A 310 10.73 -2.41 27.29
CA PRO A 310 11.93 -2.29 28.14
C PRO A 310 12.05 -3.49 29.07
N PHE A 311 10.93 -4.13 29.39
CA PHE A 311 10.89 -5.34 30.20
C PHE A 311 11.56 -6.53 29.49
N ILE A 312 11.36 -6.67 28.17
CA ILE A 312 12.01 -7.73 27.39
C ILE A 312 13.51 -7.47 27.30
N SER A 313 13.92 -6.23 27.04
CA SER A 313 15.34 -5.85 27.01
C SER A 313 16.03 -6.11 28.35
N ILE A 314 15.41 -5.72 29.47
CA ILE A 314 15.94 -5.97 30.82
C ILE A 314 16.00 -7.47 31.10
N THR A 315 14.99 -8.25 30.70
CA THR A 315 14.95 -9.70 30.93
C THR A 315 16.04 -10.43 30.13
N VAL A 316 16.28 -10.03 28.87
CA VAL A 316 17.33 -10.62 28.03
C VAL A 316 18.71 -10.27 28.58
N ILE A 317 18.96 -9.00 28.91
CA ILE A 317 20.25 -8.57 29.47
C ILE A 317 20.50 -9.23 30.84
N GLY A 318 19.48 -9.24 31.71
CA GLY A 318 19.55 -9.91 33.01
C GLY A 318 19.79 -11.42 32.88
N GLY A 319 19.11 -12.08 31.95
CA GLY A 319 19.29 -13.51 31.68
C GLY A 319 20.72 -13.85 31.22
N VAL A 320 21.31 -13.04 30.36
CA VAL A 320 22.70 -13.22 29.91
C VAL A 320 23.69 -13.03 31.05
N ILE A 321 23.49 -12.02 31.91
CA ILE A 321 24.35 -11.79 33.08
C ILE A 321 24.26 -12.94 34.07
N VAL A 322 23.05 -13.48 34.34
CA VAL A 322 22.86 -14.63 35.23
C VAL A 322 23.49 -15.91 34.67
N LEU A 323 23.39 -16.14 33.36
CA LEU A 323 24.00 -17.31 32.72
C LEU A 323 25.53 -17.23 32.71
N LEU A 324 26.10 -16.05 32.39
CA LEU A 324 27.54 -15.86 32.40
C LEU A 324 28.11 -15.86 33.83
N GLY A 325 27.47 -15.13 34.75
CA GLY A 325 27.87 -15.09 36.16
C GLY A 325 27.72 -16.45 36.86
N GLY A 326 26.60 -17.15 36.61
CA GLY A 326 26.35 -18.50 37.10
C GLY A 326 27.33 -19.52 36.52
N GLY A 327 27.66 -19.41 35.23
CA GLY A 327 28.67 -20.23 34.57
C GLY A 327 30.06 -20.06 35.17
N VAL A 328 30.49 -18.82 35.41
CA VAL A 328 31.80 -18.50 36.02
C VAL A 328 31.86 -18.98 37.47
N TRP A 329 30.80 -18.76 38.26
CA TRP A 329 30.72 -19.23 39.64
C TRP A 329 30.79 -20.77 39.74
N PHE A 330 30.06 -21.46 38.85
CA PHE A 330 30.06 -22.92 38.78
C PHE A 330 31.43 -23.47 38.33
N ALA A 331 32.09 -22.81 37.38
CA ALA A 331 33.44 -23.16 36.93
C ALA A 331 34.49 -23.03 38.05
N ARG A 332 34.42 -21.95 38.85
CA ARG A 332 35.27 -21.76 40.04
C ARG A 332 35.04 -22.84 41.10
N LYS A 333 33.78 -23.17 41.38
CA LYS A 333 33.42 -24.20 42.39
C LYS A 333 33.95 -25.59 42.00
N ARG A 334 34.08 -25.88 40.71
CA ARG A 334 34.66 -27.13 40.19
C ARG A 334 36.17 -27.07 39.92
N LYS A 335 36.85 -25.96 40.25
CA LYS A 335 38.29 -25.71 39.99
C LYS A 335 38.68 -25.87 38.51
N TRP A 336 37.80 -25.48 37.60
CA TRP A 336 38.13 -25.48 36.16
C TRP A 336 38.82 -24.20 35.71
N ILE A 337 38.67 -23.13 36.50
CA ILE A 337 39.29 -21.81 36.41
C ILE A 337 39.55 -21.37 37.85
#